data_AF-A0A1E5BBF7-F1
#
_entry.id   AF-A0A1E5BBF7-F1
#
_cell.length_a   1.000
_cell.length_b   1.000
_cell.length_c   1.000
_cell.angle_alpha   90.00
_cell.angle_beta   90.00
_cell.angle_gamma   90.00
#
_symmetry.space_group_name_H-M   'P 1'
#
loop_
_entity.id
_entity.type
_entity.pdbx_description
1 polymer ?
#
loop_
_entity_poly.entity_id
_entity_poly.type
_entity_poly.pdbx_seq_one_letter_code
_entity_poly.pdbx_strand_id
1 'polypeptide(L)'
;MPHINSTTQGTLPKTRSHPEKQPMNDVLGNTLLIGAGPAAIQVAVILSRGWTRQLGIASRCSDHWFEFLQQYKKCGQVSVSPAKTALASLAGVAHFDRCYEQLTQINNQWDTIVLCVPADAYQEVLKRVPLQQLDNVRRVILLSSSFGSHLVVKHQFEYANRDVEILSLSTYFAATKNMAWDNKSSALEDASKKQAISRVSVTTKARKKRIYLSTYNSPVYNMSTSNSVTYDCTALSNKSRAVSSLVDMLNSVDIEVVTLADCFSVEARSITAYVHPPLFVNAFSLAQILEKDGSPKYMYKLFPEGPITPTVMKEMVQLWKDISSIVKKLNAEPINLLKFLNDDNYPVLAQSIPRCDIENFSHYTTTKQEYLLYVRYASILIDPFSDPDEAGHYFDFSAVPFTKASYQNHRLTLPRVPVEDMRAMYVFYFLSKALQLPVVAVSQFIVRFEQWYELHCQQPIHSQNNDLIGNLRQSSQQVVDIILRSLDHKLYPIKIRNHNE
;
A
#
# COMPACT_ATOMS: atom_id res chain seq x y z
N MET A 1 16.93 82.92 -11.30
CA MET A 1 17.68 82.82 -10.04
C MET A 1 16.85 82.02 -9.04
N PRO A 2 17.40 81.10 -8.24
CA PRO A 2 18.43 80.09 -8.51
C PRO A 2 17.93 78.65 -8.17
N HIS A 3 18.41 77.60 -8.87
CA HIS A 3 19.26 76.47 -8.36
C HIS A 3 18.52 75.34 -7.58
N ILE A 4 18.82 74.03 -7.64
CA ILE A 4 19.83 73.16 -8.28
C ILE A 4 19.41 71.69 -8.01
N ASN A 5 19.63 70.79 -8.99
CA ASN A 5 19.92 69.33 -8.98
C ASN A 5 19.05 68.35 -8.14
N SER A 6 18.80 67.09 -8.53
CA SER A 6 19.63 66.13 -9.28
C SER A 6 18.82 65.00 -9.93
N THR A 7 19.23 64.60 -11.13
CA THR A 7 18.93 63.35 -11.82
C THR A 7 19.40 62.10 -11.05
N THR A 8 18.56 61.07 -10.96
CA THR A 8 19.00 59.67 -10.87
C THR A 8 18.08 58.77 -11.69
N GLN A 9 18.69 58.07 -12.65
CA GLN A 9 18.11 57.09 -13.55
C GLN A 9 17.58 55.86 -12.78
N GLY A 10 16.42 55.36 -13.20
CA GLY A 10 15.85 54.11 -12.72
C GLY A 10 16.69 52.91 -13.13
N THR A 11 17.10 52.11 -12.15
CA THR A 11 17.67 50.78 -12.34
C THR A 11 16.58 49.74 -12.12
N LEU A 12 16.43 48.82 -13.08
CA LEU A 12 15.51 47.69 -13.02
C LEU A 12 15.78 46.80 -11.77
N PRO A 13 14.75 46.19 -11.17
CA PRO A 13 14.95 45.28 -10.05
C PRO A 13 15.63 43.99 -10.53
N LYS A 14 16.74 43.66 -9.87
CA LYS A 14 17.48 42.42 -10.05
C LYS A 14 16.60 41.20 -9.76
N THR A 15 16.78 40.20 -10.63
CA THR A 15 16.30 38.83 -10.59
C THR A 15 16.20 38.21 -9.20
N ARG A 16 15.04 37.58 -8.93
CA ARG A 16 14.76 36.74 -7.76
C ARG A 16 15.87 35.71 -7.55
N SER A 17 16.43 35.75 -6.34
CA SER A 17 17.31 34.76 -5.75
C SER A 17 16.70 33.36 -5.80
N HIS A 18 17.53 32.37 -6.09
CA HIS A 18 17.27 30.96 -5.87
C HIS A 18 16.72 30.71 -4.45
N PRO A 19 15.80 29.76 -4.26
CA PRO A 19 15.39 29.37 -2.91
C PRO A 19 16.61 28.80 -2.19
N GLU A 20 16.92 29.36 -1.02
CA GLU A 20 17.90 28.80 -0.08
C GLU A 20 17.59 27.31 0.12
N LYS A 21 18.57 26.46 -0.15
CA LYS A 21 18.47 25.02 0.12
C LYS A 21 18.28 24.84 1.62
N GLN A 22 17.14 24.28 2.03
CA GLN A 22 16.96 23.76 3.38
C GLN A 22 18.14 22.83 3.73
N PRO A 23 18.64 22.84 4.98
CA PRO A 23 19.74 21.97 5.38
C PRO A 23 19.36 20.51 5.11
N MET A 24 20.23 19.79 4.38
CA MET A 24 19.98 18.39 4.02
C MET A 24 19.80 17.54 5.28
N ASN A 25 18.69 16.82 5.35
CA ASN A 25 18.50 15.79 6.35
C ASN A 25 19.14 14.50 5.83
N ASP A 26 20.46 14.36 6.02
CA ASP A 26 21.29 13.25 5.48
C ASP A 26 21.06 11.91 6.19
N VAL A 27 19.98 11.77 6.94
CA VAL A 27 19.71 10.56 7.71
C VAL A 27 19.42 9.37 6.80
N LEU A 28 18.74 9.56 5.66
CA LEU A 28 18.46 8.47 4.70
C LEU A 28 19.67 8.11 3.81
N GLY A 29 20.69 8.97 3.74
CA GLY A 29 21.90 8.74 2.94
C GLY A 29 21.59 8.62 1.44
N ASN A 30 22.28 7.72 0.74
CA ASN A 30 21.99 7.36 -0.64
C ASN A 30 20.78 6.41 -0.68
N THR A 31 19.73 6.78 -1.42
CA THR A 31 18.46 6.03 -1.45
C THR A 31 18.21 5.37 -2.80
N LEU A 32 17.93 4.07 -2.79
CA LEU A 32 17.52 3.29 -3.95
C LEU A 32 16.02 2.98 -3.91
N LEU A 33 15.30 3.36 -4.96
CA LEU A 33 13.92 2.94 -5.18
C LEU A 33 13.89 1.62 -5.96
N ILE A 34 13.21 0.61 -5.41
CA ILE A 34 12.96 -0.65 -6.13
C ILE A 34 11.47 -0.71 -6.51
N GLY A 35 11.21 -0.67 -7.82
CA GLY A 35 9.90 -0.52 -8.42
C GLY A 35 9.78 0.83 -9.15
N ALA A 36 9.17 0.82 -10.33
CA ALA A 36 9.04 2.00 -11.20
C ALA A 36 7.57 2.37 -11.49
N GLY A 37 6.69 2.09 -10.53
CA GLY A 37 5.30 2.51 -10.61
C GLY A 37 5.10 3.99 -10.28
N PRO A 38 3.86 4.51 -10.42
CA PRO A 38 3.56 5.91 -10.12
C PRO A 38 3.92 6.32 -8.68
N ALA A 39 3.78 5.39 -7.72
CA ALA A 39 4.16 5.62 -6.33
C ALA A 39 5.67 5.89 -6.17
N ALA A 40 6.51 5.17 -6.92
CA ALA A 40 7.96 5.38 -6.89
C ALA A 40 8.34 6.78 -7.40
N ILE A 41 7.67 7.25 -8.44
CA ILE A 41 7.90 8.60 -9.00
C ILE A 41 7.49 9.68 -8.00
N GLN A 42 6.35 9.51 -7.31
CA GLN A 42 5.96 10.44 -6.25
C GLN A 42 6.98 10.45 -5.11
N VAL A 43 7.47 9.28 -4.69
CA VAL A 43 8.50 9.17 -3.64
C VAL A 43 9.81 9.82 -4.10
N ALA A 44 10.23 9.63 -5.34
CA ALA A 44 11.41 10.27 -5.93
C ALA A 44 11.34 11.80 -5.86
N VAL A 45 10.19 12.40 -6.21
CA VAL A 45 9.96 13.86 -6.16
C VAL A 45 9.99 14.41 -4.73
N ILE A 46 9.57 13.62 -3.74
CA ILE A 46 9.67 14.05 -2.34
C ILE A 46 11.11 13.92 -1.87
N LEU A 47 11.76 12.78 -2.12
CA LEU A 47 13.15 12.53 -1.71
C LEU A 47 14.14 13.55 -2.29
N SER A 48 13.94 13.97 -3.54
CA SER A 48 14.80 14.94 -4.24
C SER A 48 14.83 16.33 -3.58
N ARG A 49 13.94 16.61 -2.61
CA ARG A 49 13.88 17.87 -1.85
C ARG A 49 14.88 17.94 -0.70
N GLY A 50 15.95 17.15 -0.74
CA GLY A 50 17.01 17.16 0.27
C GLY A 50 16.90 16.08 1.35
N TRP A 51 16.07 15.06 1.14
CA TRP A 51 15.93 13.90 2.04
C TRP A 51 16.87 12.75 1.68
N THR A 52 17.55 12.83 0.54
CA THR A 52 18.53 11.83 0.08
C THR A 52 19.73 12.53 -0.56
N ARG A 53 20.92 11.95 -0.41
CA ARG A 53 22.15 12.48 -1.03
C ARG A 53 22.26 12.10 -2.51
N GLN A 54 21.91 10.86 -2.81
CA GLN A 54 21.79 10.32 -4.17
C GLN A 54 20.49 9.55 -4.31
N LEU A 55 19.91 9.53 -5.50
CA LEU A 55 18.68 8.83 -5.80
C LEU A 55 18.89 7.83 -6.94
N GLY A 56 18.66 6.55 -6.63
CA GLY A 56 18.69 5.45 -7.57
C GLY A 56 17.30 4.91 -7.86
N ILE A 57 17.15 4.27 -9.02
CA ILE A 57 15.96 3.48 -9.34
C ILE A 57 16.31 2.18 -10.06
N ALA A 58 15.62 1.12 -9.70
CA ALA A 58 15.68 -0.17 -10.38
C ALA A 58 14.30 -0.83 -10.36
N SER A 59 14.02 -1.68 -11.34
CA SER A 59 12.79 -2.49 -11.36
C SER A 59 13.06 -3.83 -12.04
N ARG A 60 12.16 -4.79 -11.87
CA ARG A 60 12.19 -6.05 -12.61
C ARG A 60 12.08 -5.80 -14.12
N CYS A 61 12.73 -6.64 -14.91
CA CYS A 61 12.62 -6.64 -16.36
C CYS A 61 11.16 -6.85 -16.76
N SER A 62 10.59 -5.87 -17.46
CA SER A 62 9.22 -5.88 -17.98
C SER A 62 9.09 -4.82 -19.07
N ASP A 63 8.08 -4.96 -19.94
CA ASP A 63 7.81 -3.96 -20.98
C ASP A 63 7.63 -2.56 -20.39
N HIS A 64 6.93 -2.46 -19.25
CA HIS A 64 6.76 -1.20 -18.52
C HIS A 64 8.07 -0.60 -18.04
N TRP A 65 9.02 -1.43 -17.59
CA TRP A 65 10.34 -0.94 -17.15
C TRP A 65 11.20 -0.49 -18.33
N PHE A 66 11.15 -1.24 -19.44
CA PHE A 66 11.84 -0.86 -20.66
C PHE A 66 11.30 0.45 -21.24
N GLU A 67 9.98 0.62 -21.29
CA GLU A 67 9.32 1.88 -21.65
C GLU A 67 9.78 3.04 -20.76
N PHE A 68 9.82 2.82 -19.43
CA PHE A 68 10.32 3.82 -18.49
C PHE A 68 11.75 4.25 -18.82
N LEU A 69 12.68 3.30 -19.00
CA LEU A 69 14.08 3.59 -19.28
C LEU A 69 14.24 4.39 -20.58
N GLN A 70 13.51 4.02 -21.64
CA GLN A 70 13.53 4.77 -22.90
C GLN A 70 13.01 6.20 -22.75
N GLN A 71 11.88 6.38 -22.06
CA GLN A 71 11.31 7.71 -21.83
C GLN A 71 12.22 8.56 -20.95
N TYR A 72 12.79 7.97 -19.88
CA TYR A 72 13.71 8.66 -18.99
C TYR A 72 15.01 9.06 -19.70
N LYS A 73 15.57 8.21 -20.57
CA LYS A 73 16.75 8.55 -21.38
C LYS A 73 16.50 9.74 -22.31
N LYS A 74 15.26 9.94 -22.76
CA LYS A 74 14.86 11.09 -23.60
C LYS A 74 14.61 12.36 -22.77
N CYS A 75 13.91 12.24 -21.65
CA CYS A 75 13.46 13.38 -20.86
C CYS A 75 14.46 13.84 -19.78
N GLY A 76 15.33 12.95 -19.30
CA GLY A 76 16.32 13.20 -18.25
C GLY A 76 15.73 13.41 -16.85
N GLN A 77 14.42 13.29 -16.67
CA GLN A 77 13.72 13.58 -15.43
C GLN A 77 12.39 12.84 -15.32
N VAL A 78 11.87 12.74 -14.09
CA VAL A 78 10.48 12.33 -13.82
C VAL A 78 9.71 13.48 -13.18
N SER A 79 8.39 13.50 -13.37
CA SER A 79 7.55 14.60 -12.90
C SER A 79 6.24 14.13 -12.28
N VAL A 80 5.79 14.89 -11.29
CA VAL A 80 4.49 14.73 -10.64
C VAL A 80 3.71 16.03 -10.82
N SER A 81 2.49 15.91 -11.35
CA SER A 81 1.52 17.03 -11.34
C SER A 81 0.36 16.74 -10.40
N PRO A 82 -0.12 17.74 -9.65
CA PRO A 82 -1.27 17.58 -8.77
C PRO A 82 -2.56 17.70 -9.58
N ALA A 83 -3.57 16.90 -9.26
CA ALA A 83 -4.90 17.03 -9.88
C ALA A 83 -5.70 18.24 -9.37
N LYS A 84 -5.32 18.80 -8.21
CA LYS A 84 -5.98 19.92 -7.53
C LYS A 84 -4.94 20.81 -6.84
N THR A 85 -5.24 22.09 -6.66
CA THR A 85 -4.35 23.07 -6.01
C THR A 85 -3.97 22.67 -4.58
N ALA A 86 -4.89 22.06 -3.83
CA ALA A 86 -4.63 21.55 -2.47
C ALA A 86 -3.55 20.45 -2.38
N LEU A 87 -3.11 19.90 -3.52
CA LEU A 87 -2.05 18.89 -3.60
C LEU A 87 -0.73 19.47 -4.14
N ALA A 88 -0.60 20.80 -4.23
CA ALA A 88 0.58 21.45 -4.78
C ALA A 88 1.89 21.04 -4.08
N SER A 89 1.84 20.76 -2.77
CA SER A 89 3.01 20.26 -2.02
C SER A 89 3.51 18.89 -2.50
N LEU A 90 2.75 18.14 -3.29
CA LEU A 90 3.20 16.85 -3.88
C LEU A 90 3.80 17.00 -5.29
N ALA A 91 3.66 18.17 -5.91
CA ALA A 91 4.13 18.44 -7.26
C ALA A 91 5.66 18.59 -7.31
N GLY A 92 6.24 18.31 -8.48
CA GLY A 92 7.66 18.59 -8.70
C GLY A 92 8.30 17.66 -9.71
N VAL A 93 9.63 17.72 -9.73
CA VAL A 93 10.49 16.98 -10.65
C VAL A 93 11.61 16.32 -9.85
N ALA A 94 12.06 15.15 -10.31
CA ALA A 94 13.23 14.48 -9.76
C ALA A 94 14.12 13.96 -10.88
N HIS A 95 15.40 13.85 -10.56
CA HIS A 95 16.42 13.20 -11.36
C HIS A 95 16.99 12.02 -10.56
N PHE A 96 17.33 10.96 -11.26
CA PHE A 96 18.04 9.81 -10.74
C PHE A 96 19.52 9.93 -11.09
N ASP A 97 20.38 9.85 -10.08
CA ASP A 97 21.83 9.72 -10.24
C ASP A 97 22.20 8.37 -10.86
N ARG A 98 21.34 7.35 -10.65
CA ARG A 98 21.53 6.02 -11.21
C ARG A 98 20.21 5.33 -11.56
N CYS A 99 20.09 4.91 -12.82
CA CYS A 99 19.02 4.02 -13.28
C CYS A 99 19.65 2.67 -13.66
N TYR A 100 19.26 1.58 -12.99
CA TYR A 100 19.78 0.24 -13.29
C TYR A 100 18.88 -0.48 -14.28
N GLU A 101 19.44 -1.05 -15.35
CA GLU A 101 18.64 -1.81 -16.31
C GLU A 101 18.04 -3.07 -15.67
N GLN A 102 18.78 -3.68 -14.73
CA GLN A 102 18.39 -4.91 -14.05
C GLN A 102 18.70 -4.87 -12.55
N LEU A 103 17.90 -5.57 -11.74
CA LEU A 103 18.10 -5.67 -10.29
C LEU A 103 19.45 -6.31 -9.90
N THR A 104 19.98 -7.19 -10.74
CA THR A 104 21.27 -7.87 -10.54
C THR A 104 22.47 -6.93 -10.64
N GLN A 105 22.31 -5.74 -11.24
CA GLN A 105 23.36 -4.74 -11.45
C GLN A 105 23.49 -3.74 -10.31
N ILE A 106 22.63 -3.82 -9.29
CA ILE A 106 22.64 -2.91 -8.15
C ILE A 106 23.99 -3.04 -7.43
N ASN A 107 24.71 -1.93 -7.28
CA ASN A 107 26.02 -1.86 -6.63
C ASN A 107 25.90 -1.42 -5.16
N ASN A 108 27.01 -1.51 -4.43
CA ASN A 108 27.07 -1.27 -3.00
C ASN A 108 27.16 0.22 -2.58
N GLN A 109 26.42 1.14 -3.21
CA GLN A 109 26.50 2.57 -2.87
C GLN A 109 25.31 3.07 -2.04
N TRP A 110 24.34 2.22 -1.75
CA TRP A 110 23.06 2.61 -1.17
C TRP A 110 23.01 2.37 0.34
N ASP A 111 22.56 3.37 1.09
CA ASP A 111 22.33 3.30 2.53
C ASP A 111 20.90 2.85 2.85
N THR A 112 19.94 3.29 2.03
CA THR A 112 18.51 3.04 2.20
C THR A 112 17.92 2.42 0.93
N ILE A 113 17.13 1.36 1.07
CA ILE A 113 16.28 0.83 0.00
C ILE A 113 14.81 1.16 0.30
N VAL A 114 14.07 1.65 -0.68
CA VAL A 114 12.60 1.82 -0.58
C VAL A 114 11.93 0.84 -1.54
N LEU A 115 11.17 -0.11 -0.99
CA LEU A 115 10.39 -1.05 -1.79
C LEU A 115 9.08 -0.38 -2.22
N CYS A 116 9.05 0.03 -3.49
CA CYS A 116 7.92 0.67 -4.16
C CYS A 116 7.10 -0.32 -5.01
N VAL A 117 7.30 -1.63 -4.81
CA VAL A 117 6.51 -2.71 -5.39
C VAL A 117 5.39 -3.13 -4.43
N PRO A 118 4.34 -3.82 -4.91
CA PRO A 118 3.36 -4.47 -4.05
C PRO A 118 4.02 -5.47 -3.06
N ALA A 119 3.45 -5.61 -1.86
CA ALA A 119 4.05 -6.40 -0.78
C ALA A 119 4.23 -7.90 -1.12
N ASP A 120 3.33 -8.46 -1.93
CA ASP A 120 3.41 -9.82 -2.44
C ASP A 120 4.61 -10.04 -3.38
N ALA A 121 5.19 -8.98 -3.92
CA ALA A 121 6.38 -9.03 -4.76
C ALA A 121 7.69 -8.84 -3.98
N TYR A 122 7.68 -8.48 -2.69
CA TYR A 122 8.90 -8.17 -1.93
C TYR A 122 9.92 -9.31 -1.96
N GLN A 123 9.50 -10.52 -1.65
CA GLN A 123 10.39 -11.68 -1.63
C GLN A 123 10.96 -11.98 -3.02
N GLU A 124 10.11 -11.96 -4.04
CA GLU A 124 10.47 -12.27 -5.43
C GLU A 124 11.47 -11.26 -6.00
N VAL A 125 11.26 -9.98 -5.70
CA VAL A 125 12.13 -8.88 -6.11
C VAL A 125 13.48 -8.95 -5.38
N LEU A 126 13.47 -9.13 -4.06
CA LEU A 126 14.70 -9.16 -3.26
C LEU A 126 15.60 -10.36 -3.58
N LYS A 127 15.03 -11.51 -3.98
CA LYS A 127 15.80 -12.67 -4.47
C LYS A 127 16.66 -12.37 -5.71
N ARG A 128 16.34 -11.31 -6.47
CA ARG A 128 17.10 -10.88 -7.66
C ARG A 128 18.10 -9.77 -7.38
N VAL A 129 18.05 -9.17 -6.20
CA VAL A 129 19.01 -8.15 -5.78
C VAL A 129 20.24 -8.88 -5.20
N PRO A 130 21.48 -8.47 -5.52
CA PRO A 130 22.68 -9.09 -4.97
C PRO A 130 22.91 -8.66 -3.51
N LEU A 131 21.98 -8.99 -2.60
CA LEU A 131 21.95 -8.50 -1.21
C LEU A 131 23.24 -8.75 -0.44
N GLN A 132 23.94 -9.86 -0.72
CA GLN A 132 25.23 -10.20 -0.12
C GLN A 132 26.34 -9.20 -0.45
N GLN A 133 26.19 -8.44 -1.54
CA GLN A 133 27.16 -7.44 -1.99
C GLN A 133 26.79 -6.03 -1.51
N LEU A 134 25.64 -5.84 -0.85
CA LEU A 134 25.12 -4.53 -0.47
C LEU A 134 25.49 -4.18 0.98
N ASP A 135 26.81 -4.10 1.25
CA ASP A 135 27.34 -3.85 2.57
C ASP A 135 26.99 -2.52 3.25
N ASN A 136 26.63 -1.52 2.46
CA ASN A 136 26.29 -0.19 2.94
C ASN A 136 24.80 -0.06 3.31
N VAL A 137 23.94 -0.97 2.85
CA VAL A 137 22.51 -0.89 3.17
C VAL A 137 22.33 -1.08 4.67
N ARG A 138 21.78 -0.05 5.32
CA ARG A 138 21.44 -0.03 6.75
C ARG A 138 19.97 -0.20 7.00
N ARG A 139 19.12 0.16 6.02
CA ARG A 139 17.67 0.11 6.21
C ARG A 139 16.87 -0.12 4.94
N VAL A 140 15.66 -0.60 5.15
CA VAL A 140 14.67 -0.85 4.11
C VAL A 140 13.33 -0.24 4.52
N ILE A 141 12.74 0.57 3.66
CA ILE A 141 11.43 1.18 3.84
C ILE A 141 10.41 0.41 2.99
N LEU A 142 9.37 -0.12 3.63
CA LEU A 142 8.24 -0.78 2.97
C LEU A 142 7.15 0.27 2.70
N LEU A 143 7.04 0.73 1.46
CA LEU A 143 6.13 1.83 1.11
C LEU A 143 4.65 1.50 1.33
N SER A 144 4.28 0.23 1.13
CA SER A 144 2.93 -0.26 1.33
C SER A 144 3.00 -1.71 1.77
N SER A 145 3.04 -1.91 3.08
CA SER A 145 3.20 -3.23 3.67
C SER A 145 1.89 -4.03 3.71
N SER A 146 2.02 -5.35 3.81
CA SER A 146 0.95 -6.29 4.14
C SER A 146 1.33 -7.05 5.42
N PHE A 147 0.38 -7.78 6.00
CA PHE A 147 0.59 -8.46 7.28
C PHE A 147 1.80 -9.42 7.27
N GLY A 148 2.81 -9.13 8.11
CA GLY A 148 4.07 -9.88 8.22
C GLY A 148 5.16 -9.47 7.23
N SER A 149 4.96 -8.43 6.41
CA SER A 149 5.93 -8.04 5.37
C SER A 149 7.30 -7.67 5.94
N HIS A 150 7.34 -7.03 7.10
CA HIS A 150 8.59 -6.68 7.76
C HIS A 150 9.46 -7.91 8.06
N LEU A 151 8.87 -9.04 8.47
CA LEU A 151 9.61 -10.29 8.71
C LEU A 151 10.04 -10.96 7.41
N VAL A 152 9.19 -10.94 6.39
CA VAL A 152 9.53 -11.48 5.05
C VAL A 152 10.76 -10.77 4.49
N VAL A 153 10.79 -9.44 4.56
CA VAL A 153 11.94 -8.64 4.10
C VAL A 153 13.15 -8.85 5.00
N LYS A 154 12.97 -8.81 6.32
CA LYS A 154 14.06 -9.06 7.27
C LYS A 154 14.75 -10.39 6.99
N HIS A 155 13.98 -11.45 6.79
CA HIS A 155 14.48 -12.79 6.50
C HIS A 155 15.35 -12.85 5.23
N GLN A 156 15.02 -12.07 4.18
CA GLN A 156 15.86 -12.04 2.96
C GLN A 156 17.23 -11.41 3.22
N PHE A 157 17.29 -10.38 4.07
CA PHE A 157 18.57 -9.76 4.46
C PHE A 157 19.36 -10.65 5.41
N GLU A 158 18.71 -11.28 6.39
CA GLU A 158 19.36 -12.24 7.29
C GLU A 158 19.94 -13.44 6.52
N TYR A 159 19.22 -13.95 5.52
CA TYR A 159 19.71 -15.01 4.62
C TYR A 159 20.95 -14.57 3.82
N ALA A 160 21.09 -13.27 3.55
CA ALA A 160 22.27 -12.68 2.93
C ALA A 160 23.37 -12.29 3.94
N ASN A 161 23.23 -12.68 5.21
CA ASN A 161 24.11 -12.27 6.33
C ASN A 161 24.20 -10.75 6.51
N ARG A 162 23.05 -10.07 6.35
CA ARG A 162 22.91 -8.63 6.46
C ARG A 162 21.96 -8.28 7.59
N ASP A 163 22.39 -7.38 8.47
CA ASP A 163 21.53 -6.79 9.49
C ASP A 163 21.07 -5.40 9.05
N VAL A 164 19.76 -5.25 8.84
CA VAL A 164 19.14 -3.99 8.41
C VAL A 164 17.92 -3.65 9.28
N GLU A 165 17.70 -2.35 9.43
CA GLU A 165 16.48 -1.78 9.99
C GLU A 165 15.35 -1.86 8.97
N ILE A 166 14.16 -2.31 9.38
CA ILE A 166 12.98 -2.36 8.51
C ILE A 166 11.95 -1.34 8.99
N LEU A 167 11.63 -0.35 8.16
CA LEU A 167 10.56 0.62 8.41
C LEU A 167 9.33 0.20 7.63
N SER A 168 8.22 -0.06 8.31
CA SER A 168 6.96 -0.49 7.69
C SER A 168 5.96 0.67 7.68
N LEU A 169 5.45 1.04 6.50
CA LEU A 169 4.31 1.94 6.35
C LEU A 169 3.03 1.15 6.10
N SER A 170 1.92 1.56 6.72
CA SER A 170 0.64 0.85 6.61
C SER A 170 0.11 0.79 5.17
N THR A 171 0.37 1.83 4.37
CA THR A 171 -0.06 1.91 2.98
C THR A 171 0.69 3.03 2.27
N TYR A 172 0.68 3.00 0.94
CA TYR A 172 1.11 4.13 0.14
C TYR A 172 0.26 5.37 0.45
N PHE A 173 0.93 6.50 0.66
CA PHE A 173 0.34 7.72 1.22
C PHE A 173 -0.46 8.58 0.21
N ALA A 174 -0.59 8.16 -1.06
CA ALA A 174 -1.30 8.93 -2.07
C ALA A 174 -2.04 8.07 -3.10
N ALA A 175 -2.78 8.72 -3.99
CA ALA A 175 -3.45 8.11 -5.13
C ALA A 175 -2.86 8.65 -6.43
N THR A 176 -1.84 7.95 -6.94
CA THR A 176 -1.02 8.43 -8.05
C THR A 176 -1.14 7.50 -9.24
N LYS A 177 -1.30 8.06 -10.44
CA LYS A 177 -1.47 7.31 -11.68
C LYS A 177 -0.57 7.88 -12.77
N ASN A 178 -0.15 7.04 -13.71
CA ASN A 178 0.54 7.49 -14.91
C ASN A 178 -0.34 8.47 -15.68
N MET A 179 0.26 9.52 -16.24
CA MET A 179 -0.42 10.40 -17.17
C MET A 179 -0.64 9.69 -18.49
N ALA A 180 -1.83 9.87 -19.06
CA ALA A 180 -2.04 9.55 -20.45
C ALA A 180 -1.56 10.73 -21.31
N TRP A 181 -0.88 10.45 -22.41
CA TRP A 181 -0.48 11.47 -23.36
C TRP A 181 -1.75 11.94 -24.09
N ASP A 182 -2.11 13.20 -23.89
CA ASP A 182 -3.13 13.86 -24.71
C ASP A 182 -2.49 14.09 -26.10
N ASN A 183 -2.74 13.19 -27.05
CA ASN A 183 -2.59 13.54 -28.47
C ASN A 183 -3.77 14.45 -28.85
N LYS A 184 -3.81 15.68 -28.32
CA LYS A 184 -4.73 16.73 -28.80
C LYS A 184 -4.22 17.34 -30.12
N SER A 185 -3.91 16.47 -31.08
CA SER A 185 -3.57 16.86 -32.45
C SER A 185 -3.89 15.74 -33.44
N SER A 186 -5.12 15.23 -33.40
CA SER A 186 -5.82 14.70 -34.57
C SER A 186 -7.23 14.32 -34.14
N ALA A 187 -8.18 15.22 -34.39
CA ALA A 187 -9.58 14.82 -34.45
C ALA A 187 -9.71 13.75 -35.55
N LEU A 188 -10.48 12.72 -35.24
CA LEU A 188 -10.66 11.48 -36.02
C LEU A 188 -9.39 10.61 -36.12
N GLU A 189 -9.33 9.54 -35.32
CA GLU A 189 -9.03 8.19 -35.81
C GLU A 189 -8.91 7.17 -34.66
N ASP A 190 -9.72 6.12 -34.78
CA ASP A 190 -9.49 4.76 -34.30
C ASP A 190 -9.47 4.52 -32.77
N ALA A 191 -10.59 4.01 -32.24
CA ALA A 191 -10.74 3.50 -30.88
C ALA A 191 -9.83 2.29 -30.55
N SER A 192 -9.02 1.84 -31.52
CA SER A 192 -8.03 0.77 -31.39
C SER A 192 -6.62 1.27 -31.01
N LYS A 193 -6.34 2.57 -31.10
CA LYS A 193 -5.03 3.14 -30.70
C LYS A 193 -4.97 3.30 -29.18
N LYS A 194 -4.27 2.38 -28.49
CA LYS A 194 -3.92 2.50 -27.07
C LYS A 194 -3.31 3.89 -26.83
N GLN A 195 -3.96 4.70 -26.01
CA GLN A 195 -3.46 6.01 -25.59
C GLN A 195 -2.04 5.83 -25.03
N ALA A 196 -1.07 6.57 -25.57
CA ALA A 196 0.32 6.46 -25.13
C ALA A 196 0.41 6.89 -23.66
N ILE A 197 0.87 6.01 -22.78
CA ILE A 197 0.97 6.28 -21.33
C ILE A 197 2.38 6.77 -21.02
N SER A 198 2.49 7.92 -20.37
CA SER A 198 3.77 8.38 -19.82
C SER A 198 4.14 7.52 -18.61
N ARG A 199 5.35 6.97 -18.62
CA ARG A 199 5.95 6.24 -17.50
C ARG A 199 6.81 7.14 -16.62
N VAL A 200 7.15 8.34 -17.09
CA VAL A 200 8.00 9.31 -16.36
C VAL A 200 7.22 10.50 -15.82
N SER A 201 5.94 10.65 -16.21
CA SER A 201 5.05 11.71 -15.73
C SER A 201 3.80 11.11 -15.12
N VAL A 202 3.49 11.55 -13.89
CA VAL A 202 2.37 11.02 -13.12
C VAL A 202 1.48 12.14 -12.60
N THR A 203 0.22 11.81 -12.33
CA THR A 203 -0.74 12.69 -11.67
C THR A 203 -1.11 12.12 -10.31
N THR A 204 -1.02 12.97 -9.28
CA THR A 204 -1.48 12.64 -7.93
C THR A 204 -2.85 13.24 -7.71
N LYS A 205 -3.85 12.37 -7.53
CA LYS A 205 -5.28 12.72 -7.44
C LYS A 205 -5.75 13.01 -6.02
N ALA A 206 -5.12 12.35 -5.05
CA ALA A 206 -5.43 12.49 -3.64
C ALA A 206 -4.21 12.11 -2.79
N ARG A 207 -4.23 12.51 -1.52
CA ARG A 207 -3.30 12.07 -0.47
C ARG A 207 -4.08 11.51 0.70
N LYS A 208 -3.46 10.60 1.45
CA LYS A 208 -3.95 10.18 2.76
C LYS A 208 -3.75 11.34 3.75
N LYS A 209 -4.70 11.51 4.67
CA LYS A 209 -4.55 12.44 5.79
C LYS A 209 -3.49 11.95 6.77
N ARG A 210 -3.49 10.64 7.01
CA ARG A 210 -2.64 9.95 7.97
C ARG A 210 -2.12 8.64 7.40
N ILE A 211 -0.88 8.30 7.74
CA ILE A 211 -0.35 6.94 7.63
C ILE A 211 0.26 6.48 8.95
N TYR A 212 0.45 5.17 9.09
CA TYR A 212 1.06 4.57 10.26
C TYR A 212 2.45 4.04 9.93
N LEU A 213 3.36 4.18 10.89
CA LEU A 213 4.77 3.81 10.74
C LEU A 213 5.25 3.07 11.99
N SER A 214 6.07 2.05 11.79
CA SER A 214 6.87 1.44 12.84
C SER A 214 8.19 0.99 12.23
N THR A 215 9.18 0.81 13.10
CA THR A 215 10.45 0.21 12.73
C THR A 215 10.60 -1.14 13.41
N TYR A 216 11.36 -2.02 12.76
CA TYR A 216 11.76 -3.31 13.26
C TYR A 216 13.28 -3.42 13.12
N ASN A 217 13.95 -3.54 14.26
CA ASN A 217 15.38 -3.78 14.35
C ASN A 217 15.64 -5.14 14.99
N SER A 218 16.79 -5.74 14.66
CA SER A 218 17.32 -6.84 15.47
C SER A 218 17.55 -6.30 16.89
N PRO A 219 17.14 -7.01 17.95
CA PRO A 219 17.54 -6.62 19.30
C PRO A 219 19.08 -6.64 19.38
N VAL A 220 19.67 -5.55 19.87
CA VAL A 220 21.05 -5.61 20.37
C VAL A 220 20.98 -6.44 21.64
N TYR A 221 21.50 -7.67 21.60
CA TYR A 221 21.69 -8.48 22.80
C TYR A 221 22.71 -7.77 23.70
N ASN A 222 22.23 -6.98 24.65
CA ASN A 222 23.07 -6.54 25.75
C ASN A 222 23.25 -7.74 26.69
N MET A 223 24.41 -8.38 26.61
CA MET A 223 24.80 -9.48 27.51
C MET A 223 25.12 -9.01 28.93
N SER A 224 24.80 -7.76 29.27
CA SER A 224 24.94 -7.20 30.60
C SER A 224 23.58 -7.06 31.28
N THR A 225 23.38 -7.92 32.27
CA THR A 225 22.37 -7.88 33.35
C THR A 225 20.96 -8.45 33.08
N SER A 226 20.75 -9.62 33.70
CA SER A 226 19.47 -10.27 34.06
C SER A 226 18.63 -10.89 32.92
N ASN A 227 18.17 -12.12 33.15
CA ASN A 227 17.41 -13.02 32.28
C ASN A 227 15.98 -12.53 31.93
N SER A 228 15.79 -11.25 31.60
CA SER A 228 14.54 -10.78 31.00
C SER A 228 14.83 -9.98 29.74
N VAL A 229 14.54 -10.57 28.58
CA VAL A 229 14.51 -9.86 27.32
C VAL A 229 13.21 -9.05 27.27
N THR A 230 13.25 -7.80 27.72
CA THR A 230 12.14 -6.86 27.50
C THR A 230 12.30 -6.23 26.12
N TYR A 231 11.51 -6.73 25.16
CA TYR A 231 11.34 -6.13 23.85
C TYR A 231 10.45 -4.90 23.97
N ASP A 232 11.01 -3.76 24.37
CA ASP A 232 10.29 -2.50 24.26
C ASP A 232 10.52 -1.87 22.88
N CYS A 233 9.71 -2.29 21.92
CA CYS A 233 9.71 -1.74 20.57
C CYS A 233 9.16 -0.29 20.50
N THR A 234 8.42 0.19 21.51
CA THR A 234 8.02 1.60 21.60
C THR A 234 9.21 2.53 21.90
N ALA A 235 10.16 2.06 22.72
CA ALA A 235 11.39 2.80 23.01
C ALA A 235 12.36 2.85 21.81
N LEU A 236 12.24 1.92 20.84
CA LEU A 236 13.09 1.85 19.64
C LEU A 236 12.54 2.70 18.48
N SER A 237 11.22 2.74 18.26
CA SER A 237 10.63 3.55 17.18
C SER A 237 10.83 5.05 17.40
N ASN A 238 10.76 5.52 18.65
CA ASN A 238 10.99 6.92 19.01
C ASN A 238 12.48 7.33 19.01
N LYS A 239 13.43 6.39 18.89
CA LYS A 239 14.88 6.67 18.87
C LYS A 239 15.52 6.54 17.49
N SER A 240 14.82 5.96 16.51
CA SER A 240 15.36 5.85 15.15
C SER A 240 15.31 7.20 14.45
N ARG A 241 16.49 7.76 14.15
CA ARG A 241 16.60 8.99 13.33
C ARG A 241 15.89 8.84 11.98
N ALA A 242 15.86 7.62 11.42
CA ALA A 242 15.21 7.34 10.15
C ALA A 242 13.68 7.47 10.26
N VAL A 243 13.10 7.01 11.37
CA VAL A 243 11.68 7.21 11.68
C VAL A 243 11.38 8.71 11.74
N SER A 244 12.15 9.49 12.50
CA SER A 244 11.97 10.95 12.60
C SER A 244 12.08 11.63 11.23
N SER A 245 13.06 11.25 10.43
CA SER A 245 13.26 11.82 9.09
C SER A 245 12.11 11.47 8.14
N LEU A 246 11.55 10.26 8.25
CA LEU A 246 10.40 9.86 7.43
C LEU A 246 9.12 10.57 7.86
N VAL A 247 8.94 10.81 9.18
CA VAL A 247 7.87 11.64 9.73
C VAL A 247 7.97 13.06 9.18
N ASP A 248 9.14 13.70 9.29
CA ASP A 248 9.34 15.07 8.80
C ASP A 248 9.17 15.16 7.28
N MET A 249 9.67 14.17 6.54
CA MET A 249 9.51 14.09 5.08
C MET A 249 8.04 14.09 4.67
N LEU A 250 7.21 13.29 5.34
CA LEU A 250 5.79 13.18 5.00
C LEU A 250 4.96 14.35 5.55
N ASN A 251 5.30 14.86 6.72
CA ASN A 251 4.72 16.10 7.24
C ASN A 251 4.97 17.29 6.30
N SER A 252 6.14 17.33 5.62
CA SER A 252 6.46 18.38 4.64
C SER A 252 5.53 18.41 3.42
N VAL A 253 4.71 17.36 3.22
CA VAL A 253 3.69 17.27 2.17
C VAL A 253 2.28 17.09 2.74
N ASP A 254 2.08 17.57 3.98
CA ASP A 254 0.83 17.56 4.75
C ASP A 254 0.22 16.16 4.93
N ILE A 255 1.06 15.17 5.25
CA ILE A 255 0.65 13.80 5.58
C ILE A 255 1.09 13.51 7.01
N GLU A 256 0.11 13.37 7.90
CA GLU A 256 0.36 13.01 9.30
C GLU A 256 0.92 11.59 9.39
N VAL A 257 1.95 11.40 10.19
CA VAL A 257 2.51 10.08 10.47
C VAL A 257 2.31 9.73 11.94
N VAL A 258 1.59 8.64 12.20
CA VAL A 258 1.41 8.09 13.55
C VAL A 258 2.36 6.92 13.73
N THR A 259 3.29 7.05 14.67
CA THR A 259 4.18 5.96 15.04
C THR A 259 3.48 4.97 15.97
N LEU A 260 3.66 3.68 15.70
CA LEU A 260 3.14 2.60 16.54
C LEU A 260 4.27 1.81 17.20
N ALA A 261 3.89 0.97 18.15
CA ALA A 261 4.80 0.15 18.93
C ALA A 261 5.54 -0.92 18.10
N ASP A 262 4.85 -1.48 17.10
CA ASP A 262 5.33 -2.63 16.36
C ASP A 262 4.80 -2.65 14.92
N CYS A 263 5.50 -3.39 14.06
CA CYS A 263 5.16 -3.47 12.63
C CYS A 263 3.87 -4.26 12.36
N PHE A 264 3.46 -5.20 13.21
CA PHE A 264 2.18 -5.90 13.02
C PHE A 264 1.00 -4.97 13.25
N SER A 265 1.07 -4.07 14.22
CA SER A 265 0.06 -3.02 14.44
C SER A 265 -0.07 -2.10 13.24
N VAL A 266 1.04 -1.77 12.57
CA VAL A 266 1.04 -0.97 11.34
C VAL A 266 0.47 -1.75 10.17
N GLU A 267 0.94 -2.97 9.96
CA GLU A 267 0.55 -3.83 8.84
C GLU A 267 -0.90 -4.31 8.95
N ALA A 268 -1.44 -4.38 10.17
CA ALA A 268 -2.85 -4.62 10.43
C ALA A 268 -3.74 -3.44 9.97
N ARG A 269 -3.20 -2.25 9.70
CA ARG A 269 -3.98 -1.09 9.22
C ARG A 269 -4.10 -1.09 7.69
N SER A 270 -4.45 -2.25 7.14
CA SER A 270 -4.78 -2.46 5.72
C SER A 270 -6.29 -2.51 5.51
N ILE A 271 -6.88 -1.43 5.00
CA ILE A 271 -8.34 -1.33 4.81
C ILE A 271 -8.90 -2.47 3.95
N THR A 272 -8.22 -2.84 2.88
CA THR A 272 -8.70 -3.84 1.92
C THR A 272 -8.84 -5.21 2.56
N ALA A 273 -7.96 -5.57 3.51
CA ALA A 273 -8.01 -6.84 4.23
C ALA A 273 -9.32 -7.04 5.03
N TYR A 274 -9.95 -5.96 5.49
CA TYR A 274 -11.20 -6.04 6.28
C TYR A 274 -12.46 -5.86 5.43
N VAL A 275 -12.39 -5.10 4.34
CA VAL A 275 -13.60 -4.68 3.61
C VAL A 275 -13.78 -5.39 2.27
N HIS A 276 -12.70 -5.77 1.59
CA HIS A 276 -12.82 -6.39 0.26
C HIS A 276 -13.38 -7.82 0.31
N PRO A 277 -12.92 -8.74 1.17
CA PRO A 277 -13.48 -10.09 1.21
C PRO A 277 -15.01 -10.13 1.40
N PRO A 278 -15.63 -9.44 2.39
CA PRO A 278 -17.08 -9.46 2.54
C PRO A 278 -17.80 -8.80 1.35
N LEU A 279 -17.24 -7.72 0.78
CA LEU A 279 -17.86 -7.03 -0.36
C LEU A 279 -17.72 -7.80 -1.67
N PHE A 280 -16.64 -8.55 -1.89
CA PHE A 280 -16.27 -9.05 -3.23
C PHE A 280 -16.15 -10.56 -3.34
N VAL A 281 -16.08 -11.28 -2.22
CA VAL A 281 -16.09 -12.73 -2.17
C VAL A 281 -17.45 -13.17 -1.65
N ASN A 282 -18.50 -12.87 -2.40
CA ASN A 282 -19.88 -13.32 -2.18
C ASN A 282 -20.53 -13.65 -3.53
N ALA A 283 -21.66 -14.36 -3.52
CA ALA A 283 -22.30 -14.85 -4.74
C ALA A 283 -22.62 -13.74 -5.75
N PHE A 284 -23.12 -12.58 -5.25
CA PHE A 284 -23.42 -11.43 -6.10
C PHE A 284 -22.16 -10.91 -6.79
N SER A 285 -21.12 -10.58 -6.02
CA SER A 285 -19.91 -9.95 -6.55
C SER A 285 -19.08 -10.89 -7.44
N LEU A 286 -18.99 -12.16 -7.08
CA LEU A 286 -18.26 -13.14 -7.87
C LEU A 286 -18.94 -13.39 -9.23
N ALA A 287 -20.28 -13.38 -9.28
CA ALA A 287 -21.00 -13.42 -10.54
C ALA A 287 -20.64 -12.21 -11.44
N GLN A 288 -20.51 -11.01 -10.84
CA GLN A 288 -20.14 -9.80 -11.58
C GLN A 288 -18.75 -9.85 -12.21
N ILE A 289 -17.84 -10.73 -11.78
CA ILE A 289 -16.49 -10.83 -12.38
C ILE A 289 -16.56 -11.45 -13.78
N LEU A 290 -17.44 -12.42 -13.99
CA LEU A 290 -17.55 -13.19 -15.24
C LEU A 290 -18.73 -12.76 -16.12
N GLU A 291 -19.73 -12.09 -15.54
CA GLU A 291 -20.95 -11.70 -16.24
C GLU A 291 -20.69 -10.66 -17.34
N LYS A 292 -21.19 -10.96 -18.55
CA LYS A 292 -21.02 -10.15 -19.76
C LYS A 292 -22.21 -9.24 -20.08
N ASP A 293 -23.42 -9.59 -19.63
CA ASP A 293 -24.65 -8.89 -20.01
C ASP A 293 -25.50 -8.57 -18.77
N GLY A 294 -25.90 -7.30 -18.63
CA GLY A 294 -26.73 -6.85 -17.51
C GLY A 294 -26.68 -5.33 -17.29
N SER A 295 -27.55 -4.83 -16.41
CA SER A 295 -27.45 -3.46 -15.91
C SER A 295 -26.12 -3.25 -15.17
N PRO A 296 -25.47 -2.08 -15.26
CA PRO A 296 -24.23 -1.80 -14.55
C PRO A 296 -24.37 -2.08 -13.05
N LYS A 297 -23.44 -2.86 -12.50
CA LYS A 297 -23.33 -3.17 -11.07
C LYS A 297 -22.11 -2.51 -10.47
N TYR A 298 -22.23 -2.16 -9.20
CA TYR A 298 -21.26 -1.33 -8.51
C TYR A 298 -20.77 -1.98 -7.23
N MET A 299 -19.48 -1.82 -6.96
CA MET A 299 -18.76 -2.45 -5.85
C MET A 299 -19.25 -1.98 -4.48
N TYR A 300 -19.78 -0.75 -4.39
CA TYR A 300 -20.08 -0.10 -3.11
C TYR A 300 -21.53 0.42 -3.00
N LYS A 301 -22.45 -0.10 -3.82
CA LYS A 301 -23.89 0.21 -3.69
C LYS A 301 -24.63 -0.83 -2.85
N LEU A 302 -25.82 -0.44 -2.36
CA LEU A 302 -26.78 -1.36 -1.76
C LEU A 302 -27.35 -2.31 -2.82
N PHE A 303 -27.79 -3.50 -2.40
CA PHE A 303 -28.52 -4.42 -3.27
C PHE A 303 -29.83 -3.77 -3.77
N PRO A 304 -30.22 -3.91 -5.06
CA PRO A 304 -29.68 -4.81 -6.09
C PRO A 304 -28.61 -4.20 -7.02
N GLU A 305 -28.13 -2.99 -6.75
CA GLU A 305 -27.11 -2.32 -7.57
C GLU A 305 -25.68 -2.75 -7.17
N GLY A 306 -25.50 -3.17 -5.92
CA GLY A 306 -24.23 -3.64 -5.38
C GLY A 306 -24.40 -4.70 -4.28
N PRO A 307 -23.28 -5.15 -3.66
CA PRO A 307 -23.27 -6.27 -2.74
C PRO A 307 -23.73 -5.93 -1.31
N ILE A 308 -23.89 -4.64 -0.97
CA ILE A 308 -24.06 -4.23 0.42
C ILE A 308 -25.44 -4.64 0.93
N THR A 309 -25.42 -5.51 1.94
CA THR A 309 -26.59 -6.08 2.63
C THR A 309 -26.27 -6.28 4.11
N PRO A 310 -27.26 -6.49 4.99
CA PRO A 310 -27.01 -6.84 6.39
C PRO A 310 -26.12 -8.09 6.55
N THR A 311 -26.27 -9.09 5.68
CA THR A 311 -25.42 -10.29 5.67
C THR A 311 -23.95 -9.95 5.44
N VAL A 312 -23.66 -9.06 4.48
CA VAL A 312 -22.28 -8.62 4.22
C VAL A 312 -21.70 -7.85 5.40
N MET A 313 -22.51 -7.07 6.13
CA MET A 313 -22.04 -6.38 7.34
C MET A 313 -21.71 -7.37 8.47
N LYS A 314 -22.54 -8.40 8.65
CA LYS A 314 -22.25 -9.51 9.59
C LYS A 314 -20.93 -10.19 9.25
N GLU A 315 -20.71 -10.54 7.98
CA GLU A 315 -19.45 -11.16 7.53
C GLU A 315 -18.25 -10.21 7.75
N MET A 316 -18.42 -8.91 7.54
CA MET A 316 -17.37 -7.90 7.79
C MET A 316 -17.01 -7.79 9.28
N VAL A 317 -17.99 -7.79 10.18
CA VAL A 317 -17.74 -7.78 11.63
C VAL A 317 -17.04 -9.07 12.06
N GLN A 318 -17.46 -10.23 11.52
CA GLN A 318 -16.82 -11.51 11.84
C GLN A 318 -15.37 -11.57 11.34
N LEU A 319 -15.11 -11.10 10.13
CA LEU A 319 -13.76 -11.01 9.58
C LEU A 319 -12.84 -10.12 10.42
N TRP A 320 -13.34 -8.95 10.83
CA TRP A 320 -12.60 -8.06 11.71
C TRP A 320 -12.28 -8.72 13.06
N LYS A 321 -13.19 -9.50 13.63
CA LYS A 321 -12.94 -10.27 14.86
C LYS A 321 -11.89 -11.36 14.66
N ASP A 322 -11.96 -12.11 13.56
CA ASP A 322 -10.98 -13.14 13.20
C ASP A 322 -9.57 -12.53 13.09
N ILE A 323 -9.41 -11.48 12.27
CA ILE A 323 -8.12 -10.79 12.10
C ILE A 323 -7.65 -10.18 13.43
N SER A 324 -8.54 -9.56 14.20
CA SER A 324 -8.20 -8.98 15.51
C SER A 324 -7.69 -10.03 16.50
N SER A 325 -8.22 -11.26 16.45
CA SER A 325 -7.73 -12.36 17.30
C SER A 325 -6.30 -12.76 16.97
N ILE A 326 -5.95 -12.80 15.68
CA ILE A 326 -4.60 -13.09 15.18
C ILE A 326 -3.65 -11.97 15.63
N VAL A 327 -4.03 -10.71 15.39
CA VAL A 327 -3.22 -9.53 15.77
C VAL A 327 -2.95 -9.52 17.27
N LYS A 328 -3.97 -9.75 18.11
CA LYS A 328 -3.81 -9.85 19.57
C LYS A 328 -2.89 -11.00 19.98
N LYS A 329 -2.98 -12.17 19.32
CA LYS A 329 -2.13 -13.33 19.62
C LYS A 329 -0.65 -13.07 19.32
N LEU A 330 -0.36 -12.13 18.41
CA LEU A 330 0.97 -11.65 18.09
C LEU A 330 1.42 -10.46 18.96
N ASN A 331 0.69 -10.17 20.05
CA ASN A 331 0.94 -9.05 20.96
C ASN A 331 0.91 -7.67 20.27
N ALA A 332 0.15 -7.55 19.19
CA ALA A 332 -0.05 -6.30 18.45
C ALA A 332 -1.43 -5.70 18.72
N GLU A 333 -1.60 -4.43 18.38
CA GLU A 333 -2.82 -3.66 18.60
C GLU A 333 -3.81 -3.85 17.44
N PRO A 334 -4.98 -4.49 17.66
CA PRO A 334 -6.03 -4.57 16.66
C PRO A 334 -6.70 -3.21 16.47
N ILE A 335 -7.19 -2.97 15.26
CA ILE A 335 -7.89 -1.73 14.93
C ILE A 335 -9.30 -1.69 15.55
N ASN A 336 -9.76 -0.49 15.93
CA ASN A 336 -11.19 -0.19 15.94
C ASN A 336 -11.63 0.03 14.48
N LEU A 337 -12.38 -0.92 13.90
CA LEU A 337 -12.72 -0.91 12.47
C LEU A 337 -13.49 0.35 12.07
N LEU A 338 -14.57 0.72 12.78
CA LEU A 338 -15.38 1.87 12.40
C LEU A 338 -14.58 3.18 12.50
N LYS A 339 -13.77 3.33 13.54
CA LYS A 339 -12.85 4.47 13.69
C LYS A 339 -11.85 4.52 12.54
N PHE A 340 -11.25 3.39 12.18
CA PHE A 340 -10.30 3.30 11.08
C PHE A 340 -10.95 3.65 9.72
N LEU A 341 -12.18 3.18 9.47
CA LEU A 341 -12.93 3.50 8.26
C LEU A 341 -13.34 4.98 8.17
N ASN A 342 -13.62 5.62 9.30
CA ASN A 342 -14.08 7.01 9.36
C ASN A 342 -12.91 8.01 9.37
N ASP A 343 -11.98 7.85 10.31
CA ASP A 343 -10.97 8.88 10.62
C ASP A 343 -9.80 8.83 9.61
N ASP A 344 -9.43 7.63 9.17
CA ASP A 344 -8.23 7.43 8.34
C ASP A 344 -8.55 7.14 6.87
N ASN A 345 -9.84 6.98 6.54
CA ASN A 345 -10.29 6.72 5.18
C ASN A 345 -11.34 7.74 4.74
N TYR A 346 -12.63 7.40 4.80
CA TYR A 346 -13.70 8.28 4.33
C TYR A 346 -14.65 8.58 5.48
N PRO A 347 -14.67 9.85 5.95
CA PRO A 347 -15.51 10.22 7.07
C PRO A 347 -16.99 10.23 6.66
N VAL A 348 -17.86 10.09 7.66
CA VAL A 348 -19.28 10.40 7.55
C VAL A 348 -19.61 11.62 8.40
N LEU A 349 -20.75 12.24 8.12
CA LEU A 349 -21.28 13.31 8.97
C LEU A 349 -21.63 12.76 10.36
N ALA A 350 -21.41 13.57 11.40
CA ALA A 350 -21.66 13.17 12.79
C ALA A 350 -23.15 12.86 13.08
N GLN A 351 -24.05 13.42 12.26
CA GLN A 351 -25.48 13.15 12.29
C GLN A 351 -25.79 11.70 11.85
N SER A 352 -24.98 11.13 10.94
CA SER A 352 -25.11 9.73 10.53
C SER A 352 -24.55 8.80 11.60
N ILE A 353 -23.35 9.09 12.09
CA ILE A 353 -22.69 8.29 13.14
C ILE A 353 -22.01 9.23 14.15
N PRO A 354 -22.55 9.32 15.39
CA PRO A 354 -21.95 10.14 16.43
C PRO A 354 -20.54 9.69 16.81
N ARG A 355 -19.70 10.64 17.24
CA ARG A 355 -18.31 10.37 17.65
C ARG A 355 -18.20 9.29 18.73
N CYS A 356 -19.10 9.31 19.71
CA CYS A 356 -19.12 8.31 20.79
C CYS A 356 -19.34 6.88 20.27
N ASP A 357 -20.10 6.70 19.18
CA ASP A 357 -20.30 5.39 18.57
C ASP A 357 -19.07 4.91 17.81
N ILE A 358 -18.36 5.84 17.16
CA ILE A 358 -17.10 5.54 16.48
C ILE A 358 -16.04 5.08 17.48
N GLU A 359 -15.89 5.79 18.60
CA GLU A 359 -14.88 5.48 19.63
C GLU A 359 -15.17 4.17 20.37
N ASN A 360 -16.44 3.91 20.69
CA ASN A 360 -16.84 2.74 21.46
C ASN A 360 -17.19 1.51 20.61
N PHE A 361 -17.06 1.57 19.28
CA PHE A 361 -17.42 0.50 18.36
C PHE A 361 -16.93 -0.89 18.81
N SER A 362 -15.66 -0.98 19.24
CA SER A 362 -15.06 -2.25 19.67
C SER A 362 -15.70 -2.87 20.92
N HIS A 363 -16.41 -2.07 21.72
CA HIS A 363 -17.04 -2.49 22.97
C HIS A 363 -18.53 -2.81 22.82
N TYR A 364 -19.13 -2.52 21.67
CA TYR A 364 -20.54 -2.78 21.44
C TYR A 364 -20.86 -4.24 21.13
N THR A 365 -22.15 -4.58 21.25
CA THR A 365 -22.68 -5.87 20.82
C THR A 365 -22.51 -6.04 19.31
N THR A 366 -22.42 -7.29 18.86
CA THR A 366 -22.29 -7.63 17.42
C THR A 366 -23.37 -6.97 16.58
N THR A 367 -24.64 -7.01 17.02
CA THR A 367 -25.75 -6.39 16.29
C THR A 367 -25.58 -4.88 16.13
N LYS A 368 -25.10 -4.17 17.17
CA LYS A 368 -24.84 -2.73 17.07
C LYS A 368 -23.64 -2.45 16.16
N GLN A 369 -22.60 -3.29 16.19
CA GLN A 369 -21.46 -3.19 15.27
C GLN A 369 -21.91 -3.33 13.81
N GLU A 370 -22.71 -4.35 13.52
CA GLU A 370 -23.28 -4.59 12.18
C GLU A 370 -24.15 -3.42 11.71
N TYR A 371 -25.01 -2.91 12.59
CA TYR A 371 -25.86 -1.74 12.30
C TYR A 371 -25.02 -0.50 11.97
N LEU A 372 -24.01 -0.17 12.78
CA LEU A 372 -23.16 0.99 12.54
C LEU A 372 -22.36 0.88 11.24
N LEU A 373 -21.88 -0.32 10.89
CA LEU A 373 -21.24 -0.53 9.59
C LEU A 373 -22.23 -0.38 8.43
N TYR A 374 -23.47 -0.87 8.58
CA TYR A 374 -24.51 -0.67 7.56
C TYR A 374 -24.80 0.82 7.35
N VAL A 375 -25.02 1.57 8.43
CA VAL A 375 -25.22 3.03 8.39
C VAL A 375 -24.03 3.74 7.76
N ARG A 376 -22.81 3.31 8.10
CA ARG A 376 -21.58 3.87 7.52
C ARG A 376 -21.59 3.73 6.00
N TYR A 377 -21.86 2.53 5.49
CA TYR A 377 -21.86 2.27 4.05
C TYR A 377 -23.02 2.94 3.31
N ALA A 378 -24.19 3.03 3.94
CA ALA A 378 -25.31 3.81 3.39
C ALA A 378 -24.98 5.32 3.32
N SER A 379 -24.26 5.85 4.31
CA SER A 379 -23.92 7.28 4.39
C SER A 379 -22.84 7.72 3.41
N ILE A 380 -22.10 6.78 2.81
CA ILE A 380 -21.07 7.06 1.80
C ILE A 380 -21.47 6.60 0.40
N LEU A 381 -22.76 6.38 0.15
CA LEU A 381 -23.23 6.12 -1.22
C LEU A 381 -22.98 7.32 -2.12
N ILE A 382 -23.10 8.50 -1.53
CA ILE A 382 -22.67 9.79 -2.05
C ILE A 382 -21.42 10.26 -1.31
N ASP A 383 -20.75 11.29 -1.83
CA ASP A 383 -19.79 12.07 -1.03
C ASP A 383 -20.56 13.15 -0.25
N PRO A 384 -20.80 12.96 1.07
CA PRO A 384 -21.62 13.90 1.84
C PRO A 384 -20.93 15.25 2.09
N PHE A 385 -19.67 15.40 1.66
CA PHE A 385 -18.92 16.65 1.72
C PHE A 385 -18.72 17.31 0.36
N SER A 386 -19.23 16.70 -0.72
CA SER A 386 -19.25 17.33 -2.03
C SER A 386 -20.29 18.44 -2.10
N ASP A 387 -20.07 19.44 -2.95
CA ASP A 387 -21.09 20.42 -3.26
C ASP A 387 -22.20 19.73 -4.07
N PRO A 388 -23.47 19.85 -3.68
CA PRO A 388 -24.57 19.29 -4.46
C PRO A 388 -24.75 20.06 -5.78
N ASP A 389 -25.28 19.37 -6.79
CA ASP A 389 -25.72 20.02 -8.04
C ASP A 389 -26.97 20.90 -7.83
N GLU A 390 -27.43 21.56 -8.89
CA GLU A 390 -28.61 22.43 -8.86
C GLU A 390 -29.90 21.70 -8.42
N ALA A 391 -29.97 20.38 -8.58
CA ALA A 391 -31.08 19.54 -8.17
C ALA A 391 -30.91 18.97 -6.75
N GLY A 392 -29.81 19.28 -6.06
CA GLY A 392 -29.51 18.79 -4.71
C GLY A 392 -28.83 17.42 -4.67
N HIS A 393 -28.38 16.87 -5.81
CA HIS A 393 -27.66 15.60 -5.83
C HIS A 393 -26.18 15.80 -5.53
N TYR A 394 -25.68 15.00 -4.60
CA TYR A 394 -24.26 14.94 -4.26
C TYR A 394 -23.52 14.01 -5.23
N PHE A 395 -22.19 14.13 -5.30
CA PHE A 395 -21.36 13.27 -6.12
C PHE A 395 -21.57 11.79 -5.77
N ASP A 396 -21.87 10.94 -6.77
CA ASP A 396 -22.08 9.51 -6.57
C ASP A 396 -20.74 8.79 -6.30
N PHE A 397 -20.41 8.70 -5.02
CA PHE A 397 -19.19 8.08 -4.53
C PHE A 397 -19.21 6.55 -4.66
N SER A 398 -20.40 5.95 -4.68
CA SER A 398 -20.59 4.50 -4.77
C SER A 398 -20.50 3.91 -6.16
N ALA A 399 -20.52 4.74 -7.21
CA ALA A 399 -20.51 4.33 -8.61
C ALA A 399 -19.15 3.79 -9.11
N VAL A 400 -18.56 2.85 -8.37
CA VAL A 400 -17.33 2.13 -8.76
C VAL A 400 -17.71 0.82 -9.44
N PRO A 401 -17.45 0.65 -10.75
CA PRO A 401 -17.85 -0.54 -11.48
C PRO A 401 -16.97 -1.74 -11.13
N PHE A 402 -17.53 -2.95 -11.23
CA PHE A 402 -16.74 -4.17 -11.16
C PHE A 402 -15.76 -4.27 -12.32
N THR A 403 -14.50 -4.59 -12.01
CA THR A 403 -13.54 -4.98 -13.05
C THR A 403 -13.87 -6.40 -13.50
N LYS A 404 -14.07 -6.60 -14.80
CA LYS A 404 -14.39 -7.90 -15.38
C LYS A 404 -13.12 -8.72 -15.61
N ALA A 405 -13.25 -10.04 -15.59
CA ALA A 405 -12.20 -10.92 -16.05
C ALA A 405 -11.94 -10.71 -17.54
N SER A 406 -10.70 -10.89 -17.96
CA SER A 406 -10.29 -10.75 -19.35
C SER A 406 -9.81 -12.09 -19.90
N TYR A 407 -10.03 -12.30 -21.20
CA TYR A 407 -9.49 -13.45 -21.91
C TYR A 407 -8.31 -12.99 -22.75
N GLN A 408 -7.13 -13.51 -22.45
CA GLN A 408 -5.91 -13.25 -23.21
C GLN A 408 -5.27 -14.59 -23.59
N ASN A 409 -4.94 -14.79 -24.87
CA ASN A 409 -4.31 -16.01 -25.37
C ASN A 409 -5.04 -17.30 -24.92
N HIS A 410 -6.38 -17.33 -25.03
CA HIS A 410 -7.24 -18.43 -24.57
C HIS A 410 -7.14 -18.76 -23.06
N ARG A 411 -6.59 -17.84 -22.24
CA ARG A 411 -6.52 -17.96 -20.79
C ARG A 411 -7.39 -16.90 -20.12
N LEU A 412 -8.21 -17.35 -19.17
CA LEU A 412 -8.94 -16.47 -18.26
C LEU A 412 -7.95 -15.81 -17.30
N THR A 413 -7.93 -14.49 -17.28
CA THR A 413 -7.19 -13.69 -16.31
C THR A 413 -8.17 -12.94 -15.43
N LEU A 414 -8.19 -13.31 -14.15
CA LEU A 414 -9.02 -12.65 -13.16
C LEU A 414 -8.47 -11.25 -12.83
N PRO A 415 -9.37 -10.30 -12.49
CA PRO A 415 -8.97 -8.99 -11.99
C PRO A 415 -8.26 -9.09 -10.64
N ARG A 416 -7.55 -8.01 -10.28
CA ARG A 416 -6.84 -7.90 -8.98
C ARG A 416 -7.75 -8.10 -7.79
N VAL A 417 -8.97 -7.56 -7.84
CA VAL A 417 -10.01 -7.82 -6.83
C VAL A 417 -10.88 -8.95 -7.37
N PRO A 418 -10.97 -10.13 -6.73
CA PRO A 418 -10.52 -10.42 -5.36
C PRO A 418 -9.18 -11.18 -5.25
N VAL A 419 -8.43 -11.41 -6.33
CA VAL A 419 -7.19 -12.24 -6.30
C VAL A 419 -6.16 -11.77 -5.26
N GLU A 420 -5.87 -10.47 -5.21
CA GLU A 420 -4.95 -9.86 -4.24
C GLU A 420 -5.52 -9.96 -2.81
N ASP A 421 -6.84 -9.81 -2.65
CA ASP A 421 -7.53 -9.92 -1.35
C ASP A 421 -7.49 -11.34 -0.81
N MET A 422 -7.64 -12.34 -1.69
CA MET A 422 -7.55 -13.75 -1.33
C MET A 422 -6.16 -14.13 -0.84
N ARG A 423 -5.09 -13.53 -1.38
CA ARG A 423 -3.74 -13.76 -0.86
C ARG A 423 -3.63 -13.36 0.62
N ALA A 424 -4.18 -12.20 1.00
CA ALA A 424 -4.21 -11.80 2.41
C ALA A 424 -5.03 -12.79 3.26
N MET A 425 -6.16 -13.28 2.75
CA MET A 425 -6.97 -14.29 3.44
C MET A 425 -6.22 -15.60 3.67
N TYR A 426 -5.47 -16.11 2.68
CA TYR A 426 -4.64 -17.31 2.87
C TYR A 426 -3.54 -17.09 3.90
N VAL A 427 -2.90 -15.93 3.93
CA VAL A 427 -1.91 -15.60 4.98
C VAL A 427 -2.56 -15.67 6.37
N PHE A 428 -3.71 -15.02 6.57
CA PHE A 428 -4.42 -15.09 7.85
C PHE A 428 -4.88 -16.50 8.19
N TYR A 429 -5.33 -17.28 7.21
CA TYR A 429 -5.75 -18.67 7.41
C TYR A 429 -4.60 -19.57 7.87
N PHE A 430 -3.48 -19.59 7.15
CA PHE A 430 -2.36 -20.44 7.52
C PHE A 430 -1.73 -19.99 8.85
N LEU A 431 -1.67 -18.69 9.09
CA LEU A 431 -1.18 -18.14 10.35
C LEU A 431 -2.10 -18.52 11.51
N SER A 432 -3.42 -18.46 11.34
CA SER A 432 -4.35 -18.86 12.40
C SER A 432 -4.24 -20.36 12.72
N LYS A 433 -4.01 -21.21 11.70
CA LYS A 433 -3.76 -22.64 11.91
C LYS A 433 -2.50 -22.88 12.75
N ALA A 434 -1.41 -22.20 12.42
CA ALA A 434 -0.17 -22.30 13.18
C ALA A 434 -0.32 -21.77 14.63
N LEU A 435 -1.08 -20.69 14.80
CA LEU A 435 -1.37 -20.09 16.11
C LEU A 435 -2.49 -20.79 16.89
N GLN A 436 -3.09 -21.84 16.32
CA GLN A 436 -4.22 -22.60 16.88
C GLN A 436 -5.44 -21.71 17.24
N LEU A 437 -5.73 -20.74 16.37
CA LEU A 437 -6.87 -19.82 16.52
C LEU A 437 -8.04 -20.22 15.62
N PRO A 438 -9.28 -20.23 16.15
CA PRO A 438 -10.46 -20.38 15.33
C PRO A 438 -10.69 -19.11 14.50
N VAL A 439 -10.83 -19.26 13.18
CA VAL A 439 -11.20 -18.17 12.26
C VAL A 439 -12.33 -18.63 11.35
N VAL A 440 -13.53 -18.12 11.58
CA VAL A 440 -14.74 -18.58 10.90
C VAL A 440 -14.91 -17.89 9.55
N ALA A 441 -14.88 -16.56 9.53
CA ALA A 441 -15.08 -15.77 8.31
C ALA A 441 -13.92 -15.95 7.33
N VAL A 442 -12.67 -15.95 7.80
CA VAL A 442 -11.50 -16.19 6.93
C VAL A 442 -11.63 -17.53 6.21
N SER A 443 -11.98 -18.58 6.93
CA SER A 443 -12.17 -19.92 6.35
C SER A 443 -13.32 -19.95 5.34
N GLN A 444 -14.44 -19.29 5.65
CA GLN A 444 -15.60 -19.23 4.76
C GLN A 444 -15.31 -18.51 3.44
N PHE A 445 -14.54 -17.42 3.46
CA PHE A 445 -14.15 -16.71 2.23
C PHE A 445 -13.26 -17.56 1.33
N ILE A 446 -12.29 -18.30 1.90
CA ILE A 446 -11.44 -19.22 1.13
C ILE A 446 -12.29 -20.29 0.46
N VAL A 447 -13.13 -20.99 1.23
CA VAL A 447 -13.99 -22.06 0.69
C VAL A 447 -14.88 -21.53 -0.42
N ARG A 448 -15.52 -20.37 -0.20
CA ARG A 448 -16.42 -19.76 -1.18
C ARG A 448 -15.71 -19.38 -2.48
N PHE A 449 -14.51 -18.79 -2.38
CA PHE A 449 -13.72 -18.41 -3.55
C PHE A 449 -13.24 -19.64 -4.33
N GLU A 450 -12.74 -20.67 -3.64
CA GLU A 450 -12.26 -21.90 -4.25
C GLU A 450 -13.39 -22.63 -4.99
N GLN A 451 -14.54 -22.81 -4.34
CA GLN A 451 -15.71 -23.44 -4.95
C GLN A 451 -16.17 -22.68 -6.20
N TRP A 452 -16.21 -21.34 -6.14
CA TRP A 452 -16.55 -20.53 -7.30
C TRP A 452 -15.50 -20.65 -8.42
N TYR A 453 -14.22 -20.65 -8.08
CA TYR A 453 -13.13 -20.76 -9.06
C TYR A 453 -13.16 -22.12 -9.77
N GLU A 454 -13.32 -23.21 -9.01
CA GLU A 454 -13.45 -24.56 -9.56
C GLU A 454 -14.65 -24.67 -10.50
N LEU A 455 -15.82 -24.18 -10.08
CA LEU A 455 -17.05 -24.29 -10.85
C LEU A 455 -17.04 -23.45 -12.14
N HIS A 456 -16.50 -22.23 -12.08
CA HIS A 456 -16.68 -21.25 -13.15
C HIS A 456 -15.40 -20.91 -13.94
N CYS A 457 -14.22 -21.14 -13.37
CA CYS A 457 -12.94 -20.74 -13.98
C CYS A 457 -12.11 -21.94 -14.47
N GLN A 458 -12.20 -23.10 -13.82
CA GLN A 458 -11.50 -24.32 -14.22
C GLN A 458 -12.35 -25.19 -15.16
N GLN A 459 -12.50 -24.77 -16.42
CA GLN A 459 -13.12 -25.58 -17.48
C GLN A 459 -12.07 -26.33 -18.32
N PRO A 460 -12.33 -27.56 -18.82
CA PRO A 460 -11.32 -28.47 -19.40
C PRO A 460 -10.55 -27.94 -20.63
N ILE A 461 -11.06 -26.91 -21.30
CA ILE A 461 -10.48 -26.31 -22.52
C ILE A 461 -9.24 -25.45 -22.20
N HIS A 462 -8.94 -25.20 -20.91
CA HIS A 462 -7.90 -24.23 -20.48
C HIS A 462 -6.69 -24.88 -19.76
N SER A 463 -6.47 -26.19 -19.96
CA SER A 463 -5.52 -27.05 -19.24
C SER A 463 -4.04 -26.92 -19.63
N GLN A 464 -3.55 -25.70 -19.87
CA GLN A 464 -2.10 -25.44 -19.81
C GLN A 464 -1.81 -24.22 -18.93
N ASN A 465 -1.42 -24.50 -17.68
CA ASN A 465 -0.70 -23.65 -16.73
C ASN A 465 -1.42 -22.42 -16.14
N ASN A 466 -2.48 -22.60 -15.35
CA ASN A 466 -2.83 -21.59 -14.33
C ASN A 466 -3.58 -22.18 -13.12
N ASP A 467 -2.87 -22.94 -12.29
CA ASP A 467 -3.37 -23.31 -10.95
C ASP A 467 -3.28 -22.09 -10.01
N LEU A 468 -4.21 -21.14 -10.19
CA LEU A 468 -4.27 -19.94 -9.38
C LEU A 468 -4.39 -20.26 -7.89
N ILE A 469 -5.25 -21.22 -7.53
CA ILE A 469 -5.51 -21.60 -6.14
C ILE A 469 -4.27 -22.23 -5.51
N GLY A 470 -3.64 -23.20 -6.18
CA GLY A 470 -2.40 -23.80 -5.71
C GLY A 470 -1.28 -22.76 -5.56
N ASN A 471 -1.13 -21.85 -6.52
CA ASN A 471 -0.15 -20.76 -6.45
C ASN A 471 -0.42 -19.82 -5.25
N LEU A 472 -1.68 -19.43 -5.01
CA LEU A 472 -2.06 -18.60 -3.87
C LEU A 472 -1.79 -19.31 -2.54
N ARG A 473 -2.14 -20.60 -2.43
CA ARG A 473 -1.87 -21.42 -1.24
C ARG A 473 -0.38 -21.54 -0.97
N GLN A 474 0.40 -21.94 -1.98
CA GLN A 474 1.83 -22.16 -1.85
C GLN A 474 2.57 -20.87 -1.48
N SER A 475 2.31 -19.77 -2.18
CA SER A 475 2.96 -18.49 -1.91
C SER A 475 2.60 -17.93 -0.53
N SER A 476 1.34 -18.07 -0.10
CA SER A 476 0.91 -17.60 1.22
C SER A 476 1.45 -18.47 2.35
N GLN A 477 1.53 -19.79 2.17
CA GLN A 477 2.16 -20.69 3.13
C GLN A 477 3.64 -20.34 3.31
N GLN A 478 4.37 -20.09 2.22
CA GLN A 478 5.78 -19.67 2.30
C GLN A 478 5.97 -18.37 3.11
N VAL A 479 5.07 -17.41 2.95
CA VAL A 479 5.06 -16.18 3.75
C VAL A 479 4.86 -16.51 5.24
N VAL A 480 3.89 -17.35 5.57
CA VAL A 480 3.62 -17.76 6.96
C VAL A 480 4.78 -18.54 7.56
N ASP A 481 5.41 -19.45 6.81
CA ASP A 481 6.58 -20.20 7.29
C ASP A 481 7.73 -19.26 7.66
N ILE A 482 7.95 -18.19 6.89
CA ILE A 482 8.95 -17.17 7.22
C ILE A 482 8.56 -16.42 8.48
N ILE A 483 7.31 -15.97 8.59
CA ILE A 483 6.79 -15.28 9.78
C ILE A 483 7.02 -16.13 11.03
N LEU A 484 6.63 -17.41 10.99
CA LEU A 484 6.75 -18.33 12.12
C LEU A 484 8.21 -18.58 12.51
N ARG A 485 9.11 -18.82 11.54
CA ARG A 485 10.55 -18.96 11.83
C ARG A 485 11.12 -17.73 12.54
N SER A 486 10.73 -16.54 12.09
CA SER A 486 11.17 -15.29 12.72
C SER A 486 10.58 -15.07 14.12
N LEU A 487 9.40 -15.64 14.41
CA LEU A 487 8.78 -15.62 15.73
C LEU A 487 9.36 -16.69 16.68
N ASP A 488 9.73 -17.86 16.16
CA ASP A 488 10.32 -18.98 16.93
C ASP A 488 11.67 -18.60 17.55
N HIS A 489 12.46 -17.76 16.88
CA HIS A 489 13.68 -17.18 17.46
C HIS A 489 13.40 -16.23 18.65
N LYS A 490 12.14 -15.84 18.88
CA LYS A 490 11.77 -14.76 19.80
C LYS A 490 10.88 -15.15 20.97
N LEU A 491 10.05 -16.20 20.86
CA LEU A 491 8.98 -16.41 21.86
C LEU A 491 8.94 -17.78 22.55
N TYR A 492 9.01 -18.94 21.91
CA TYR A 492 8.98 -20.24 22.61
C TYR A 492 9.50 -21.35 21.68
N PRO A 493 10.12 -22.44 22.16
CA PRO A 493 10.46 -23.59 21.34
C PRO A 493 9.16 -24.33 20.99
N ILE A 494 8.47 -23.91 19.95
CA ILE A 494 7.45 -24.74 19.32
C ILE A 494 8.22 -25.85 18.61
N LYS A 495 8.14 -27.07 19.15
CA LYS A 495 8.65 -28.27 18.47
C LYS A 495 7.90 -28.39 17.15
N ILE A 496 8.53 -27.98 16.05
CA ILE A 496 8.13 -28.42 14.71
C ILE A 496 8.29 -29.94 14.73
N ARG A 497 7.17 -30.66 14.80
CA ARG A 497 7.17 -32.07 14.39
C ARG A 497 7.49 -32.07 12.91
N ASN A 498 8.70 -32.49 12.57
CA ASN A 498 9.03 -32.85 11.20
C ASN A 498 8.02 -33.90 10.76
N HIS A 499 7.12 -33.56 9.83
CA HIS A 499 6.44 -34.55 9.03
C HIS A 499 7.43 -35.06 7.98
N ASN A 500 8.27 -35.99 8.43
CA ASN A 500 8.95 -36.99 7.62
C ASN A 500 9.13 -38.20 8.55
N GLU A 501 8.03 -38.90 8.76
CA GLU A 501 7.93 -40.32 9.12
C GLU A 501 6.55 -40.82 8.64
#